data_AF-A0A397YML1-F1
#
_entry.id   AF-A0A397YML1-F1
#
_cell.length_a   1.000
_cell.length_b   1.000
_cell.length_c   1.000
_cell.angle_alpha   90.00
_cell.angle_beta   90.00
_cell.angle_gamma   90.00
#
_symmetry.space_group_name_H-M   'P 1'
#
loop_
_entity.id
_entity.type
_entity.pdbx_description
1 polymer ?
#
loop_
_entity_poly.entity_id
_entity_poly.type
_entity_poly.pdbx_seq_one_letter_code
_entity_poly.pdbx_strand_id
1 'polypeptide(L)'
;MATHTILSFSSPCHRLIISPSSNAIPPLRSSFRGVSLNLHRPHSVSFSASSKKSQTVVSAAKKAVAVLKGNSDVEGVVTLTQEDTGPTTVNVRITGLTPGPHGFHLHEFGDTTNGCISTGPHFNPNNMTHGAPQDEIRHAGDLGNIIANADGVAETTLVDWS
;
A
#
# COMPACT_ATOMS: atom_id res chain seq x y z
N MET A 1 -28.67 29.44 36.43
CA MET A 1 -28.35 30.55 35.52
C MET A 1 -26.98 30.31 34.93
N ALA A 2 -26.73 30.85 33.73
CA ALA A 2 -25.58 30.64 32.82
C ALA A 2 -25.70 29.42 31.87
N THR A 3 -26.55 29.64 30.88
CA THR A 3 -26.60 29.03 29.54
C THR A 3 -25.44 29.51 28.67
N HIS A 4 -24.78 28.62 27.92
CA HIS A 4 -24.09 28.99 26.67
C HIS A 4 -24.37 27.96 25.57
N THR A 5 -24.63 28.52 24.41
CA THR A 5 -25.48 28.01 23.33
C THR A 5 -24.63 27.51 22.17
N ILE A 6 -25.00 26.35 21.62
CA ILE A 6 -24.55 25.80 20.34
C ILE A 6 -25.17 26.61 19.19
N LEU A 7 -24.37 27.04 18.22
CA LEU A 7 -24.86 27.41 16.90
C LEU A 7 -23.93 26.84 15.82
N SER A 8 -24.49 25.91 15.04
CA SER A 8 -23.96 25.30 13.83
C SER A 8 -24.86 25.69 12.66
N PHE A 9 -24.32 26.25 11.58
CA PHE A 9 -24.95 26.30 10.24
C PHE A 9 -23.84 26.43 9.18
N SER A 10 -23.71 25.46 8.27
CA SER A 10 -24.28 25.41 6.91
C SER A 10 -23.46 26.18 5.87
N SER A 11 -22.92 25.44 4.90
CA SER A 11 -22.42 25.92 3.61
C SER A 11 -23.51 26.69 2.83
N PRO A 12 -23.10 27.48 1.82
CA PRO A 12 -23.53 27.14 0.47
C PRO A 12 -22.46 27.32 -0.63
N CYS A 13 -22.70 26.53 -1.67
CA CYS A 13 -22.08 26.51 -2.99
C CYS A 13 -22.12 27.88 -3.71
N HIS A 14 -21.07 28.25 -4.45
CA HIS A 14 -21.20 28.86 -5.77
C HIS A 14 -19.92 28.71 -6.62
N ARG A 15 -20.16 28.31 -7.87
CA ARG A 15 -19.24 28.11 -9.00
C ARG A 15 -19.20 29.39 -9.86
N LEU A 16 -18.03 29.75 -10.44
CA LEU A 16 -17.80 30.45 -11.72
C LEU A 16 -16.27 30.71 -11.87
N ILE A 17 -15.52 29.94 -12.69
CA ILE A 17 -15.06 30.19 -14.08
C ILE A 17 -14.47 31.61 -14.35
N ILE A 18 -13.17 31.70 -14.69
CA ILE A 18 -12.58 32.16 -15.99
C ILE A 18 -11.06 32.38 -15.84
N SER A 19 -10.35 31.99 -16.91
CA SER A 19 -8.92 31.87 -17.24
C SER A 19 -8.00 33.09 -17.00
N PRO A 20 -6.66 32.94 -17.14
CA PRO A 20 -6.05 33.38 -18.41
C PRO A 20 -4.80 32.60 -18.92
N SER A 21 -4.65 32.69 -20.25
CA SER A 21 -3.41 32.97 -21.01
C SER A 21 -2.26 31.94 -21.09
N SER A 22 -2.22 31.29 -22.26
CA SER A 22 -1.11 31.26 -23.24
C SER A 22 0.34 31.35 -22.76
N ASN A 23 1.15 30.34 -23.10
CA ASN A 23 2.37 30.54 -23.89
C ASN A 23 2.86 29.24 -24.55
N ALA A 24 3.24 29.38 -25.82
CA ALA A 24 3.66 28.33 -26.73
C ALA A 24 5.07 27.82 -26.42
N ILE A 25 5.28 26.51 -26.57
CA ILE A 25 6.60 25.85 -26.54
C ILE A 25 6.92 25.41 -27.98
N PRO A 26 8.00 25.90 -28.61
CA PRO A 26 8.39 25.46 -29.94
C PRO A 26 9.12 24.10 -29.89
N PRO A 27 9.03 23.26 -30.94
CA PRO A 27 9.70 21.96 -30.98
C PRO A 27 11.20 22.13 -31.27
N LEU A 28 12.05 21.53 -30.43
CA LEU A 28 13.50 21.45 -30.63
C LEU A 28 13.80 20.43 -31.75
N ARG A 29 14.21 20.93 -32.91
CA ARG A 29 14.60 20.12 -34.07
C ARG A 29 16.09 19.80 -33.98
N SER A 30 16.44 18.61 -33.47
CA SER A 30 17.82 18.12 -33.48
C SER A 30 18.18 17.54 -34.86
N SER A 31 19.17 18.12 -35.52
CA SER A 31 19.74 17.65 -36.79
C SER A 31 21.04 16.90 -36.52
N PHE A 32 20.96 15.58 -36.31
CA PHE A 32 22.15 14.74 -36.33
C PHE A 32 22.51 14.39 -37.78
N ARG A 33 23.58 15.00 -38.30
CA ARG A 33 24.26 14.54 -39.52
C ARG A 33 25.21 13.40 -39.14
N GLY A 34 24.79 12.17 -39.39
CA GLY A 34 25.68 11.00 -39.29
C GLY A 34 26.73 11.03 -40.40
N VAL A 35 28.00 10.96 -40.03
CA VAL A 35 29.10 10.68 -40.96
C VAL A 35 29.38 9.18 -40.88
N SER A 36 29.14 8.46 -41.98
CA SER A 36 29.53 7.04 -42.09
C SER A 36 31.05 6.95 -42.16
N LEU A 37 31.67 6.39 -41.13
CA LEU A 37 33.05 5.93 -41.20
C LEU A 37 33.06 4.50 -41.75
N ASN A 38 33.61 4.37 -42.96
CA ASN A 38 33.71 3.13 -43.71
C ASN A 38 34.97 2.37 -43.23
N LEU A 39 34.83 1.49 -42.24
CA LEU A 39 35.94 0.66 -41.75
C LEU A 39 35.95 -0.69 -42.47
N HIS A 40 36.92 -0.85 -43.36
CA HIS A 40 37.28 -2.11 -43.99
C HIS A 40 37.98 -3.03 -42.98
N ARG A 41 37.40 -4.23 -42.75
CA ARG A 41 38.08 -5.55 -42.75
C ARG A 41 37.22 -6.59 -41.98
N PRO A 42 36.85 -7.73 -42.59
CA PRO A 42 36.12 -8.77 -41.88
C PRO A 42 37.11 -9.63 -41.10
N HIS A 43 37.10 -9.53 -39.77
CA HIS A 43 37.58 -10.62 -38.92
C HIS A 43 36.35 -11.27 -38.30
N SER A 44 36.10 -12.51 -38.75
CA SER A 44 35.09 -13.39 -38.18
C SER A 44 35.46 -13.69 -36.73
N VAL A 45 34.78 -13.03 -35.79
CA VAL A 45 34.77 -13.42 -34.39
C VAL A 45 33.67 -14.45 -34.21
N SER A 46 34.06 -15.72 -34.18
CA SER A 46 33.15 -16.81 -33.83
C SER A 46 32.88 -16.75 -32.32
N PHE A 47 31.74 -16.19 -31.93
CA PHE A 47 31.24 -16.28 -30.57
C PHE A 47 30.67 -17.68 -30.36
N SER A 48 31.39 -18.51 -29.59
CA SER A 48 30.84 -19.77 -29.08
C SER A 48 29.64 -19.44 -28.19
N ALA A 49 28.44 -19.78 -28.66
CA ALA A 49 27.23 -19.74 -27.86
C ALA A 49 27.34 -20.80 -26.75
N SER A 50 27.86 -20.40 -25.60
CA SER A 50 27.73 -21.19 -24.38
C SER A 50 26.24 -21.25 -24.04
N SER A 51 25.67 -22.45 -24.06
CA SER A 51 24.30 -22.69 -23.62
C SER A 51 24.21 -22.31 -22.16
N LYS A 52 23.73 -21.09 -21.88
CA LYS A 52 23.40 -20.67 -20.53
C LYS A 52 22.30 -21.60 -20.07
N LYS A 53 22.61 -22.51 -19.14
CA LYS A 53 21.57 -23.19 -18.35
C LYS A 53 20.61 -22.11 -17.87
N SER A 54 19.35 -22.21 -18.29
CA SER A 54 18.28 -21.40 -17.76
C SER A 54 18.20 -21.69 -16.27
N GLN A 55 18.71 -20.77 -15.46
CA GLN A 55 18.52 -20.82 -14.03
C GLN A 55 17.11 -20.30 -13.79
N THR A 56 16.20 -21.20 -13.44
CA THR A 56 14.92 -20.82 -12.87
C THR A 56 15.21 -20.08 -11.57
N VAL A 57 15.06 -18.75 -11.59
CA VAL A 57 15.01 -17.97 -10.36
C VAL A 57 13.71 -18.37 -9.68
N VAL A 58 13.80 -19.28 -8.71
CA VAL A 58 12.69 -19.52 -7.78
C VAL A 58 12.55 -18.22 -7.02
N SER A 59 11.48 -17.48 -7.30
CA SER A 59 11.25 -16.20 -6.64
C SER A 59 11.00 -16.48 -5.15
N ALA A 60 11.67 -15.69 -4.32
CA ALA A 60 11.76 -15.94 -2.88
C ALA A 60 10.58 -15.31 -2.16
N ALA A 61 9.96 -16.08 -1.25
CA ALA A 61 8.92 -15.61 -0.35
C ALA A 61 9.35 -14.34 0.39
N LYS A 62 8.55 -13.27 0.29
CA LYS A 62 8.70 -12.06 1.11
C LYS A 62 7.99 -12.32 2.43
N LYS A 63 8.65 -11.99 3.55
CA LYS A 63 8.09 -12.15 4.89
C LYS A 63 8.27 -10.88 5.70
N ALA A 64 7.26 -10.52 6.47
CA ALA A 64 7.29 -9.43 7.44
C ALA A 64 6.58 -9.85 8.73
N VAL A 65 6.97 -9.21 9.84
CA VAL A 65 6.36 -9.45 11.15
C VAL A 65 6.08 -8.11 11.81
N ALA A 66 4.87 -7.96 12.34
CA ALA A 66 4.49 -6.85 13.20
C ALA A 66 4.13 -7.39 14.59
N VAL A 67 4.75 -6.80 15.62
CA VAL A 67 4.40 -7.08 17.02
C VAL A 67 3.50 -5.94 17.48
N LEU A 68 2.27 -6.27 17.85
CA LEU A 68 1.26 -5.33 18.29
C LEU A 68 1.35 -5.16 19.80
N LYS A 69 1.54 -3.91 20.25
CA LYS A 69 1.56 -3.53 21.66
C LYS A 69 1.02 -2.12 21.82
N GLY A 70 0.22 -1.90 22.86
CA GLY A 70 -0.34 -0.59 23.21
C GLY A 70 -0.16 -0.27 24.68
N ASN A 71 -0.96 0.68 25.17
CA ASN A 71 -1.00 1.07 26.57
C ASN A 71 -1.95 0.21 27.42
N SER A 72 -2.59 -0.79 26.81
CA SER A 72 -3.47 -1.76 27.46
C SER A 72 -2.80 -3.14 27.51
N ASP A 73 -3.49 -4.12 28.09
CA ASP A 73 -3.06 -5.53 28.12
C ASP A 73 -3.26 -6.26 26.76
N VAL A 74 -3.57 -5.52 25.69
CA VAL A 74 -3.70 -6.07 24.33
C VAL A 74 -2.32 -6.24 23.73
N GLU A 75 -2.01 -7.45 23.31
CA GLU A 75 -0.77 -7.78 22.62
C GLU A 75 -1.00 -8.81 21.52
N GLY A 76 -0.13 -8.82 20.52
CA GLY A 76 -0.25 -9.77 19.44
C GLY A 76 0.93 -9.79 18.49
N VAL A 77 0.94 -10.79 17.61
CA VAL A 77 1.92 -10.91 16.53
C VAL A 77 1.16 -11.17 15.24
N VAL A 78 1.57 -10.45 14.20
CA VAL A 78 1.06 -10.59 12.85
C VAL A 78 2.22 -10.93 11.93
N THR A 79 2.09 -12.00 11.14
CA THR A 79 3.08 -12.34 10.13
C THR A 79 2.47 -12.23 8.74
N LEU A 80 3.14 -11.51 7.86
CA LEU A 80 2.75 -11.37 6.46
C LEU A 80 3.71 -12.19 5.60
N THR A 81 3.17 -13.01 4.71
CA THR A 81 3.95 -13.78 3.73
C THR A 81 3.35 -13.58 2.35
N GLN A 82 4.19 -13.20 1.38
CA GLN A 82 3.80 -13.07 -0.02
C GLN A 82 4.77 -13.88 -0.89
N GLU A 83 4.22 -14.80 -1.67
CA GLU A 83 4.96 -15.49 -2.71
C GLU A 83 4.89 -14.68 -4.01
N ASP A 84 6.04 -14.40 -4.61
CA ASP A 84 6.17 -13.70 -5.90
C ASP A 84 5.39 -12.37 -5.96
N THR A 85 4.41 -12.32 -6.87
CA THR A 85 3.42 -11.25 -7.07
C THR A 85 2.01 -11.73 -6.70
N GLY A 86 1.91 -12.83 -5.94
CA GLY A 86 0.66 -13.40 -5.48
C GLY A 86 0.04 -12.63 -4.31
N PRO A 87 -1.02 -13.17 -3.70
CA PRO A 87 -1.67 -12.52 -2.57
C PRO A 87 -0.77 -12.58 -1.34
N THR A 88 -0.99 -11.65 -0.42
CA THR A 88 -0.33 -11.68 0.89
C THR A 88 -1.19 -12.47 1.87
N THR A 89 -0.61 -13.51 2.46
CA THR A 89 -1.19 -14.23 3.60
C THR A 89 -0.81 -13.51 4.88
N VAL A 90 -1.80 -13.19 5.70
CA VAL A 90 -1.64 -12.48 6.98
C VAL A 90 -2.12 -13.38 8.11
N ASN A 91 -1.20 -13.96 8.86
CA ASN A 91 -1.52 -14.72 10.07
C ASN A 91 -1.54 -13.79 11.27
N VAL A 92 -2.65 -13.78 11.99
CA VAL A 92 -2.91 -12.87 13.11
C VAL A 92 -3.14 -13.68 14.37
N ARG A 93 -2.45 -13.34 15.44
CA ARG A 93 -2.77 -13.81 16.79
C ARG A 93 -2.67 -12.67 17.79
N ILE A 94 -3.80 -12.30 18.39
CA ILE A 94 -3.92 -11.18 19.34
C ILE A 94 -4.67 -11.68 20.58
N THR A 95 -4.21 -11.28 21.75
CA THR A 95 -4.80 -11.61 23.05
C THR A 95 -5.15 -10.35 23.84
N GLY A 96 -6.02 -10.48 24.85
CA GLY A 96 -6.45 -9.37 25.70
C GLY A 96 -7.56 -8.51 25.09
N LEU A 97 -8.17 -8.95 23.98
CA LEU A 97 -9.29 -8.27 23.35
C LEU A 97 -10.60 -8.56 24.09
N THR A 98 -11.58 -7.67 23.98
CA THR A 98 -12.97 -8.01 24.36
C THR A 98 -13.55 -9.02 23.36
N PRO A 99 -14.40 -9.98 23.77
CA PRO A 99 -15.02 -10.90 22.82
C PRO A 99 -15.82 -10.19 21.71
N GLY A 100 -15.78 -10.71 20.49
CA GLY A 100 -16.51 -10.17 19.34
C GLY A 100 -15.61 -9.60 18.23
N PRO A 101 -16.20 -8.84 17.27
CA PRO A 101 -15.48 -8.33 16.12
C PRO A 101 -14.62 -7.10 16.46
N HIS A 102 -13.42 -7.06 15.90
CA HIS A 102 -12.49 -5.92 15.95
C HIS A 102 -12.01 -5.57 14.56
N GLY A 103 -12.07 -4.28 14.21
CA GLY A 103 -11.55 -3.78 12.94
C GLY A 103 -10.04 -3.98 12.87
N PHE A 104 -9.56 -4.45 11.73
CA PHE A 104 -8.16 -4.75 11.50
C PHE A 104 -7.70 -4.07 10.22
N HIS A 105 -6.74 -3.15 10.33
CA HIS A 105 -6.33 -2.30 9.22
C HIS A 105 -4.82 -2.09 9.20
N LEU A 106 -4.27 -1.91 8.00
CA LEU A 106 -2.94 -1.34 7.81
C LEU A 106 -3.06 0.19 7.77
N HIS A 107 -2.27 0.87 8.59
CA HIS A 107 -2.21 2.34 8.61
C HIS A 107 -1.07 2.85 7.73
N GLU A 108 -1.20 4.11 7.28
CA GLU A 108 -0.28 4.72 6.33
C GLU A 108 1.16 4.85 6.86
N PHE A 109 1.30 5.15 8.15
CA PHE A 109 2.61 5.40 8.76
C PHE A 109 2.96 4.34 9.81
N GLY A 110 4.23 3.92 9.81
CA GLY A 110 4.83 3.13 10.89
C GLY A 110 5.25 3.96 12.11
N ASP A 111 4.65 5.13 12.30
CA ASP A 111 4.96 6.02 13.42
C ASP A 111 4.10 5.67 14.65
N THR A 112 4.78 5.31 15.74
CA THR A 112 4.18 4.94 17.03
C THR A 112 4.56 5.91 18.15
N THR A 113 5.18 7.06 17.84
CA THR A 113 5.72 8.01 18.82
C THR A 113 4.66 8.65 19.71
N ASN A 114 3.43 8.86 19.20
CA ASN A 114 2.27 9.29 19.98
C ASN A 114 1.20 8.18 20.05
N GLY A 115 1.65 6.94 20.21
CA GLY A 115 0.78 5.75 20.19
C GLY A 115 0.09 5.58 18.84
N CYS A 116 -1.11 4.98 18.85
CA CYS A 116 -1.85 4.66 17.63
C CYS A 116 -2.27 5.89 16.81
N ILE A 117 -2.36 7.08 17.42
CA ILE A 117 -2.79 8.31 16.73
C ILE A 117 -1.77 8.71 15.65
N SER A 118 -0.47 8.50 15.90
CA SER A 118 0.60 8.82 14.94
C SER A 118 0.61 7.93 13.71
N THR A 119 -0.08 6.78 13.72
CA THR A 119 -0.10 5.85 12.58
C THR A 119 -0.84 6.43 11.36
N GLY A 120 -1.64 7.48 11.57
CA GLY A 120 -2.35 8.18 10.50
C GLY A 120 -3.62 7.44 10.03
N PRO A 121 -4.14 7.77 8.83
CA PRO A 121 -5.32 7.12 8.27
C PRO A 121 -5.00 5.67 7.82
N HIS A 122 -6.02 4.97 7.33
CA HIS A 122 -5.82 3.67 6.69
C HIS A 122 -4.96 3.84 5.43
N PHE A 123 -4.12 2.85 5.15
CA PHE A 123 -3.27 2.84 3.96
C PHE A 123 -4.14 2.86 2.68
N ASN A 124 -4.08 3.97 1.93
CA ASN A 124 -4.96 4.24 0.79
C ASN A 124 -4.19 4.81 -0.42
N PRO A 125 -3.27 4.05 -1.03
CA PRO A 125 -2.46 4.53 -2.16
C PRO A 125 -3.31 4.81 -3.42
N ASN A 126 -4.49 4.20 -3.54
CA ASN A 126 -5.40 4.36 -4.68
C ASN A 126 -6.45 5.45 -4.47
N ASN A 127 -6.45 6.13 -3.31
CA ASN A 127 -7.35 7.23 -2.97
C ASN A 127 -8.85 6.87 -3.14
N MET A 128 -9.22 5.67 -2.67
CA MET A 128 -10.58 5.13 -2.67
C MET A 128 -11.32 5.46 -1.37
N THR A 129 -12.62 5.17 -1.30
CA THR A 129 -13.38 5.21 -0.04
C THR A 129 -13.19 3.91 0.74
N HIS A 130 -13.37 3.95 2.06
CA HIS A 130 -13.35 2.76 2.93
C HIS A 130 -14.38 1.72 2.50
N GLY A 131 -14.05 0.44 2.67
CA GLY A 131 -14.94 -0.69 2.36
C GLY A 131 -14.55 -1.99 3.07
N ALA A 132 -15.34 -3.04 2.86
CA ALA A 132 -14.98 -4.39 3.29
C ALA A 132 -13.90 -4.98 2.38
N PRO A 133 -13.13 -6.00 2.81
CA PRO A 133 -12.04 -6.58 1.99
C PRO A 133 -12.46 -7.12 0.62
N GLN A 134 -13.73 -7.52 0.48
CA GLN A 134 -14.29 -8.07 -0.75
C GLN A 134 -14.93 -7.02 -1.66
N ASP A 135 -15.01 -5.76 -1.19
CA ASP A 135 -15.56 -4.67 -1.99
C ASP A 135 -14.54 -4.20 -3.04
N GLU A 136 -15.02 -3.88 -4.24
CA GLU A 136 -14.18 -3.31 -5.30
C GLU A 136 -13.64 -1.92 -4.93
N ILE A 137 -14.41 -1.17 -4.15
CA ILE A 137 -14.05 0.16 -3.65
C ILE A 137 -13.75 0.03 -2.15
N ARG A 138 -12.47 0.04 -1.81
CA ARG A 138 -11.97 -0.01 -0.44
C ARG A 138 -10.59 0.63 -0.35
N HIS A 139 -10.13 0.96 0.85
CA HIS A 139 -8.71 1.23 1.03
C HIS A 139 -7.91 -0.08 0.89
N ALA A 140 -6.66 0.01 0.42
CA ALA A 140 -5.76 -1.14 0.37
C ALA A 140 -5.54 -1.74 1.78
N GLY A 141 -5.48 -0.87 2.80
CA GLY A 141 -5.31 -1.28 4.19
C GLY A 141 -6.56 -1.82 4.89
N ASP A 142 -7.72 -1.92 4.22
CA ASP A 142 -8.95 -2.40 4.84
C ASP A 142 -9.00 -3.94 4.86
N LEU A 143 -8.61 -4.56 5.98
CA LEU A 143 -8.54 -6.02 6.14
C LEU A 143 -9.76 -6.62 6.87
N GLY A 144 -10.78 -5.80 7.14
CA GLY A 144 -12.06 -6.23 7.70
C GLY A 144 -12.00 -6.42 9.21
N ASN A 145 -12.64 -7.50 9.70
CA ASN A 145 -12.70 -7.79 11.13
C ASN A 145 -12.00 -9.11 11.48
N ILE A 146 -11.25 -9.10 12.58
CA ILE A 146 -10.86 -10.32 13.30
C ILE A 146 -11.85 -10.56 14.44
N ILE A 147 -12.09 -11.82 14.80
CA ILE A 147 -13.06 -12.18 15.82
C ILE A 147 -12.33 -12.72 17.05
N ALA A 148 -12.46 -12.02 18.17
CA ALA A 148 -11.97 -12.49 19.46
C ALA A 148 -12.99 -13.44 20.10
N ASN A 149 -12.50 -14.57 20.60
CA ASN A 149 -13.31 -15.55 21.32
C ASN A 149 -13.64 -15.07 22.76
N ALA A 150 -14.31 -15.94 23.54
CA ALA A 150 -14.68 -15.63 24.93
C ALA A 150 -13.47 -15.39 25.86
N ASP A 151 -12.31 -15.94 25.52
CA ASP A 151 -11.05 -15.76 26.27
C ASP A 151 -10.28 -14.50 25.82
N GLY A 152 -10.84 -13.71 24.91
CA GLY A 152 -10.21 -12.50 24.39
C GLY A 152 -9.07 -12.76 23.40
N VAL A 153 -9.08 -13.93 22.75
CA VAL A 153 -8.08 -14.34 21.75
C VAL A 153 -8.70 -14.28 20.36
N ALA A 154 -8.07 -13.53 19.46
CA ALA A 154 -8.34 -13.55 18.02
C ALA A 154 -7.18 -14.23 17.30
N GLU A 155 -7.43 -15.40 16.69
CA GLU A 155 -6.45 -16.15 15.92
C GLU A 155 -7.04 -16.52 14.56
N THR A 156 -6.49 -15.96 13.49
CA THR A 156 -7.05 -16.12 12.14
C THR A 156 -5.98 -15.95 11.05
N THR A 157 -6.34 -16.35 9.84
CA THR A 157 -5.53 -16.14 8.63
C THR A 157 -6.37 -15.39 7.61
N LEU A 158 -5.86 -14.25 7.15
CA LEU A 158 -6.44 -13.45 6.08
C LEU A 158 -5.59 -13.61 4.81
N VAL A 159 -6.20 -13.47 3.65
CA VAL A 159 -5.49 -13.49 2.35
C VAL A 159 -6.01 -12.31 1.55
N ASP A 160 -5.11 -11.41 1.14
CA ASP A 160 -5.47 -10.16 0.47
C ASP A 160 -4.62 -9.90 -0.78
N TRP A 161 -5.23 -9.22 -1.76
CA TRP A 161 -4.67 -8.91 -3.09
C TRP A 161 -4.36 -7.41 -3.31
N SER A 162 -4.65 -6.56 -2.31
CA SER A 162 -4.59 -5.09 -2.39
C SER A 162 -3.28 -4.54 -2.93
#